data_AF-A0A0S3EUJ1-F1
#
_entry.id   AF-A0A0S3EUJ1-F1
#
_cell.length_a   1.000
_cell.length_b   1.000
_cell.length_c   1.000
_cell.angle_alpha   90.00
_cell.angle_beta   90.00
_cell.angle_gamma   90.00
#
_symmetry.space_group_name_H-M   'P 1'
#
loop_
_entity.id
_entity.type
_entity.pdbx_description
1 polymer ?
#
loop_
_entity_poly.entity_id
_entity_poly.type
_entity_poly.pdbx_seq_one_letter_code
_entity_poly.pdbx_strand_id
1 'polypeptide(L)'
;MKSYAVFNAEQIEGLDAQYYPVAPEPKITGERLTQVDRFVENTGVDLRHGGNRAFFNPGHDFVQMPAFEQFKTPEGYAATLCHELVHWSGSTARLDRTFGKRFGDQAYAREELVALSGQSAPSATLQ
;
A
#
# COMPACT_ATOMS: atom_id res chain seq x y z
N MET A 1 -11.05 27.87 4.86
CA MET A 1 -11.22 26.52 4.26
C MET A 1 -12.32 26.63 3.20
N LYS A 2 -12.09 26.14 1.99
CA LYS A 2 -13.14 26.06 0.94
C LYS A 2 -13.66 24.63 0.92
N SER A 3 -14.97 24.46 0.76
CA SER A 3 -15.62 23.16 0.61
C SER A 3 -16.36 23.09 -0.72
N TYR A 4 -16.46 21.88 -1.25
CA TYR A 4 -17.21 21.58 -2.47
C TYR A 4 -18.19 20.45 -2.15
N ALA A 5 -19.43 20.57 -2.62
CA ALA A 5 -20.38 19.48 -2.59
C ALA A 5 -20.14 18.60 -3.83
N VAL A 6 -19.99 17.30 -3.62
CA VAL A 6 -19.88 16.28 -4.67
C VAL A 6 -20.93 15.21 -4.43
N PHE A 7 -21.43 14.61 -5.51
CA PHE A 7 -22.43 13.54 -5.49
C PHE A 7 -21.86 12.34 -6.23
N ASN A 8 -22.10 11.13 -5.72
CA ASN A 8 -21.78 9.90 -6.42
C ASN A 8 -22.64 9.78 -7.70
N ALA A 9 -22.13 9.12 -8.74
CA ALA A 9 -22.86 8.91 -9.99
C ALA A 9 -24.24 8.25 -9.78
N GLU A 10 -24.38 7.35 -8.80
CA GLU A 10 -25.64 6.70 -8.42
C GLU A 10 -26.71 7.69 -7.90
N GLN A 11 -26.30 8.90 -7.51
CA GLN A 11 -27.20 9.94 -7.00
C GLN A 11 -27.65 10.92 -8.09
N ILE A 12 -27.24 10.70 -9.34
CA ILE A 12 -27.52 11.59 -10.48
C ILE A 12 -28.22 10.80 -11.57
N GLU A 13 -29.38 11.27 -12.03
CA GLU A 13 -30.10 10.70 -13.17
C GLU A 13 -29.57 11.26 -14.49
N GLY A 14 -29.56 10.43 -15.54
CA GLY A 14 -29.26 10.87 -16.91
C GLY A 14 -27.79 11.07 -17.25
N LEU A 15 -26.85 10.53 -16.46
CA LEU A 15 -25.43 10.50 -16.86
C LEU A 15 -25.19 9.47 -17.96
N ASP A 16 -24.13 9.69 -18.74
CA ASP A 16 -23.67 8.72 -19.73
C ASP A 16 -23.28 7.39 -19.06
N ALA A 17 -23.45 6.28 -19.79
CA ALA A 17 -23.15 4.94 -19.30
C ALA A 17 -21.71 4.76 -18.77
N GLN A 18 -20.75 5.54 -19.28
CA GLN A 18 -19.34 5.52 -18.81
C GLN A 18 -19.18 5.87 -17.33
N TYR A 19 -20.14 6.59 -16.72
CA TYR A 19 -20.10 6.97 -15.30
C TYR A 19 -20.67 5.90 -14.37
N TYR A 20 -21.20 4.79 -14.90
CA TYR A 20 -21.70 3.65 -14.14
C TYR A 20 -20.88 2.38 -14.46
N PRO A 21 -19.58 2.35 -14.14
CA PRO A 21 -18.76 1.17 -14.40
C PRO A 21 -19.28 -0.01 -13.57
N VAL A 22 -19.43 -1.16 -14.22
CA VAL A 22 -19.75 -2.42 -13.54
C VAL A 22 -18.57 -2.78 -12.64
N ALA A 23 -18.84 -3.07 -11.37
CA ALA A 23 -17.81 -3.55 -10.46
C ALA A 23 -17.15 -4.80 -11.05
N PRO A 24 -15.82 -4.87 -11.13
CA PRO A 24 -15.15 -6.07 -11.61
C PRO A 24 -15.53 -7.25 -10.72
N GLU A 25 -15.71 -8.43 -11.33
CA GLU A 25 -15.96 -9.64 -10.54
C GLU A 25 -14.80 -9.88 -9.56
N PRO A 26 -15.09 -10.28 -8.32
CA PRO A 26 -14.05 -10.58 -7.35
C PRO A 26 -13.19 -11.74 -7.86
N LYS A 27 -11.95 -11.42 -8.27
CA LYS A 27 -10.94 -12.43 -8.60
C LYS A 27 -10.41 -13.01 -7.30
N ILE A 28 -10.95 -14.16 -6.87
CA ILE A 28 -10.34 -14.95 -5.81
C ILE A 28 -9.31 -15.87 -6.46
N THR A 29 -8.06 -15.42 -6.52
CA THR A 29 -6.94 -16.28 -6.90
C THR A 29 -6.12 -16.54 -5.66
N GLY A 30 -5.89 -17.81 -5.29
CA GLY A 30 -4.94 -18.19 -4.23
C GLY A 30 -3.47 -17.99 -4.62
N GLU A 31 -3.22 -17.42 -5.80
CA GLU A 31 -1.91 -17.17 -6.36
C GLU A 31 -1.42 -15.75 -6.04
N ARG A 32 -0.10 -15.57 -6.05
CA ARG A 32 0.54 -14.28 -5.82
C ARG A 32 0.07 -13.25 -6.86
N LEU A 33 -0.24 -12.04 -6.39
CA LEU A 33 -0.73 -10.94 -7.23
C LEU A 33 0.42 -10.37 -8.08
N THR A 34 0.61 -10.91 -9.29
CA THR A 34 1.72 -10.55 -10.19
C THR A 34 1.82 -9.06 -10.50
N GLN A 35 0.70 -8.34 -10.51
CA GLN A 35 0.66 -6.88 -10.70
C GLN A 35 1.34 -6.13 -9.56
N VAL A 36 1.18 -6.61 -8.31
CA VAL A 36 1.84 -6.05 -7.13
C VAL A 36 3.34 -6.28 -7.23
N ASP A 37 3.76 -7.48 -7.63
CA ASP A 37 5.19 -7.77 -7.81
C ASP A 37 5.83 -6.87 -8.85
N ARG A 38 5.18 -6.71 -10.02
CA ARG A 38 5.64 -5.81 -11.08
C ARG A 38 5.73 -4.37 -10.61
N PHE A 39 4.74 -3.92 -9.84
CA PHE A 39 4.75 -2.58 -9.25
C PHE A 39 5.95 -2.41 -8.33
N VAL A 40 6.15 -3.35 -7.39
CA VAL A 40 7.24 -3.31 -6.42
C VAL A 40 8.60 -3.32 -7.12
N GLU A 41 8.79 -4.17 -8.11
CA GLU A 41 10.01 -4.21 -8.94
C GLU A 41 10.29 -2.84 -9.58
N ASN A 42 9.27 -2.19 -10.12
CA ASN A 42 9.40 -0.87 -10.74
C ASN A 42 9.67 0.27 -9.74
N THR A 43 9.45 0.07 -8.44
CA THR A 43 9.83 1.06 -7.42
C THR A 43 11.35 1.13 -7.21
N GLY A 44 12.08 0.07 -7.57
CA GLY A 44 13.51 -0.05 -7.30
C GLY A 44 13.86 -0.34 -5.83
N VAL A 45 12.89 -0.77 -5.02
CA VAL A 45 13.15 -1.17 -3.63
C VAL A 45 14.09 -2.39 -3.58
N ASP A 46 15.00 -2.42 -2.62
CA ASP A 46 15.68 -3.65 -2.20
C ASP A 46 14.69 -4.47 -1.35
N LEU A 47 13.97 -5.39 -1.99
CA LEU A 47 13.04 -6.30 -1.35
C LEU A 47 13.74 -7.63 -1.04
N ARG A 48 13.72 -8.02 0.25
CA ARG A 48 14.32 -9.25 0.74
C ARG A 48 13.28 -10.15 1.39
N HIS A 49 13.45 -11.46 1.25
CA HIS A 49 12.61 -12.47 1.88
C HIS A 49 13.38 -13.29 2.91
N GLY A 50 12.75 -13.58 4.04
CA GLY A 50 13.36 -14.33 5.15
C GLY A 50 12.78 -13.96 6.51
N GLY A 51 13.12 -14.75 7.54
CA GLY A 51 12.61 -14.56 8.88
C GLY A 51 11.08 -14.72 8.97
N ASN A 52 10.49 -14.09 9.99
CA ASN A 52 9.07 -14.18 10.33
C ASN A 52 8.41 -12.82 10.60
N ARG A 53 9.04 -11.71 10.17
CA ARG A 53 8.50 -10.35 10.33
C ARG A 53 8.69 -9.54 9.06
N ALA A 54 7.70 -8.70 8.76
CA ALA A 54 7.81 -7.65 7.75
C ALA A 54 8.29 -6.35 8.41
N PHE A 55 9.14 -5.59 7.73
CA PHE A 55 9.57 -4.24 8.14
C PHE A 55 10.37 -3.53 7.04
N PHE A 56 10.26 -2.22 6.97
CA PHE A 56 11.25 -1.34 6.36
C PHE A 56 12.40 -1.06 7.34
N ASN A 57 13.65 -1.20 6.88
CA ASN A 57 14.83 -0.82 7.64
C ASN A 57 15.40 0.50 7.12
N PRO A 58 15.22 1.63 7.83
CA PRO A 58 15.71 2.93 7.38
C PRO A 58 17.23 3.06 7.38
N GLY A 59 17.95 2.31 8.24
CA GLY A 59 19.40 2.39 8.35
C GLY A 59 20.13 1.77 7.16
N HIS A 60 19.56 0.71 6.58
CA HIS A 60 20.15 -0.02 5.43
C HIS A 60 19.31 0.09 4.15
N ASP A 61 18.22 0.87 4.20
CA ASP A 61 17.33 1.20 3.09
C ASP A 61 16.71 0.01 2.31
N PHE A 62 16.22 -1.00 3.03
CA PHE A 62 15.59 -2.19 2.41
C PHE A 62 14.26 -2.55 3.08
N VAL A 63 13.41 -3.28 2.36
CA VAL A 63 12.18 -3.89 2.88
C VAL A 63 12.41 -5.38 3.11
N GLN A 64 12.13 -5.86 4.32
CA GLN A 64 12.11 -7.27 4.69
C GLN A 64 10.67 -7.77 4.64
N MET A 65 10.45 -8.93 4.02
CA MET A 65 9.21 -9.69 4.09
C MET A 65 9.48 -11.11 4.59
N PRO A 66 8.56 -11.74 5.35
CA PRO A 66 8.53 -13.19 5.51
C PRO A 66 8.32 -13.88 4.14
N ALA A 67 8.59 -15.19 4.09
CA ALA A 67 8.25 -15.99 2.91
C ALA A 67 6.74 -15.91 2.62
N PHE A 68 6.35 -15.92 1.35
CA PHE A 68 4.97 -15.74 0.91
C PHE A 68 4.02 -16.75 1.56
N GLU A 69 4.47 -17.99 1.73
CA GLU A 69 3.72 -19.11 2.31
C GLU A 69 3.39 -18.91 3.80
N GLN A 70 4.03 -17.94 4.47
CA GLN A 70 3.70 -17.59 5.86
C GLN A 70 2.46 -16.67 5.95
N PHE A 71 1.97 -16.14 4.82
CA PHE A 71 0.79 -15.30 4.76
C PHE A 71 -0.46 -16.14 4.49
N LYS A 72 -1.57 -15.76 5.13
CA LYS A 72 -2.86 -16.47 4.98
C LYS A 72 -3.46 -16.30 3.58
N THR A 73 -3.25 -15.15 2.95
CA THR A 73 -3.78 -14.84 1.63
C THR A 73 -2.80 -13.98 0.82
N PRO A 74 -2.87 -14.01 -0.52
CA PRO A 74 -2.09 -13.13 -1.38
C PRO A 74 -2.33 -11.63 -1.13
N GLU A 75 -3.57 -11.24 -0.81
CA GLU A 75 -3.92 -9.85 -0.46
C GLU A 75 -3.30 -9.43 0.86
N GLY A 76 -3.22 -10.33 1.83
CA GLY A 76 -2.53 -10.09 3.10
C GLY A 76 -1.04 -9.81 2.87
N TYR A 77 -0.38 -10.62 2.03
CA TYR A 77 1.01 -10.37 1.63
C TYR A 77 1.15 -9.02 0.91
N ALA A 78 0.30 -8.75 -0.08
CA ALA A 78 0.34 -7.52 -0.86
C ALA A 78 0.10 -6.28 0.01
N ALA A 79 -0.89 -6.30 0.90
CA ALA A 79 -1.19 -5.22 1.81
C ALA A 79 -0.01 -4.93 2.75
N THR A 80 0.60 -5.97 3.33
CA THR A 80 1.79 -5.83 4.18
C THR A 80 2.98 -5.29 3.37
N LEU A 81 3.22 -5.78 2.15
CA LEU A 81 4.30 -5.26 1.31
C LEU A 81 4.08 -3.78 0.95
N CYS A 82 2.87 -3.40 0.55
CA CYS A 82 2.52 -2.02 0.25
C CYS A 82 2.66 -1.10 1.49
N HIS A 83 2.32 -1.59 2.67
CA HIS A 83 2.54 -0.88 3.93
C HIS A 83 4.03 -0.55 4.14
N GLU A 84 4.90 -1.55 4.03
CA GLU A 84 6.35 -1.34 4.17
C GLU A 84 6.94 -0.48 3.06
N LEU A 85 6.37 -0.53 1.85
CA LEU A 85 6.75 0.38 0.75
C LEU A 85 6.39 1.84 1.06
N VAL A 86 5.26 2.09 1.74
CA VAL A 86 4.94 3.46 2.16
C VAL A 86 5.96 3.93 3.18
N HIS A 87 6.34 3.11 4.17
CA HIS A 87 7.44 3.45 5.07
C HIS A 87 8.74 3.69 4.29
N TRP A 88 9.09 2.79 3.37
CA TRP A 88 10.26 2.96 2.51
C TRP A 88 10.23 4.32 1.81
N SER A 89 9.11 4.74 1.19
CA SER A 89 9.00 6.06 0.54
C SER A 89 9.34 7.25 1.45
N GLY A 90 9.28 7.08 2.77
CA GLY A 90 9.57 8.11 3.76
C GLY A 90 11.04 8.35 4.03
N SER A 91 11.97 7.54 3.54
CA SER A 91 13.40 7.72 3.84
C SER A 91 13.94 9.08 3.39
N THR A 92 15.10 9.46 3.94
CA THR A 92 15.80 10.72 3.66
C THR A 92 16.17 10.90 2.18
N ALA A 93 16.36 9.80 1.44
CA ALA A 93 16.65 9.85 0.01
C ALA A 93 15.39 10.05 -0.87
N ARG A 94 14.20 10.03 -0.27
CA ARG A 94 12.90 10.08 -0.95
C ARG A 94 12.05 11.24 -0.43
N LEU A 95 11.01 10.96 0.38
CA LEU A 95 10.10 12.00 0.88
C LEU A 95 10.58 12.65 2.18
N ASP A 96 11.70 12.19 2.75
CA ASP A 96 12.35 12.74 3.94
C ASP A 96 11.36 12.99 5.10
N ARG A 97 10.53 11.98 5.38
CA ARG A 97 9.58 12.03 6.48
C ARG A 97 10.27 11.70 7.80
N THR A 98 9.85 12.39 8.85
CA THR A 98 10.38 12.16 10.19
C THR A 98 9.78 10.89 10.80
N PHE A 99 10.60 9.87 10.98
CA PHE A 99 10.24 8.68 11.76
C PHE A 99 10.32 8.95 13.26
N GLY A 100 9.42 8.31 14.02
CA GLY A 100 9.52 8.30 15.47
C GLY A 100 10.83 7.69 15.95
N LYS A 101 11.31 8.17 17.10
CA LYS A 101 12.55 7.67 17.74
C LYS A 101 12.27 6.39 18.53
N ARG A 102 11.01 6.14 18.91
CA ARG A 102 10.60 4.95 19.65
C ARG A 102 9.16 4.55 19.32
N PHE A 103 8.91 3.25 19.36
CA PHE A 103 7.55 2.70 19.33
C PHE A 103 6.64 3.41 20.35
N GLY A 104 5.48 3.86 19.87
CA GLY A 104 4.47 4.55 20.69
C GLY A 104 4.66 6.06 20.85
N ASP A 105 5.68 6.68 20.23
CA ASP A 105 5.74 8.14 20.16
C ASP A 105 4.79 8.72 19.08
N GLN A 106 4.51 10.03 19.15
CA GLN A 106 3.55 10.65 18.23
C GLN A 106 4.03 10.66 16.77
N ALA A 107 5.33 10.76 16.52
CA ALA A 107 5.87 10.73 15.18
C ALA A 107 5.76 9.33 14.58
N TYR A 108 5.98 8.29 15.40
CA TYR A 108 5.73 6.89 15.06
C TYR A 108 4.25 6.67 14.70
N ALA A 109 3.32 7.04 15.58
CA ALA A 109 1.89 6.86 15.32
C ALA A 109 1.41 7.61 14.06
N ARG A 110 1.96 8.79 13.79
CA ARG A 110 1.68 9.56 12.57
C ARG A 110 2.17 8.83 11.32
N GLU A 111 3.37 8.27 11.36
CA GLU A 111 3.94 7.55 10.23
C GLU A 111 3.20 6.24 9.95
N GLU A 112 2.77 5.51 10.98
CA GLU A 112 1.89 4.34 10.86
C GLU A 112 0.54 4.72 10.21
N LEU A 113 -0.03 5.88 10.54
CA LEU A 113 -1.25 6.38 9.89
C LEU A 113 -1.02 6.65 8.40
N VAL A 114 0.13 7.21 8.04
CA VAL A 114 0.52 7.44 6.64
C VAL A 114 0.67 6.10 5.91
N ALA A 115 1.37 5.13 6.51
CA ALA A 115 1.56 3.80 5.95
C ALA A 115 0.25 3.04 5.75
N LEU A 116 -0.59 3.00 6.78
CA LEU A 116 -1.91 2.36 6.73
C LEU A 116 -2.84 3.01 5.70
N SER A 117 -2.81 4.33 5.56
CA SER A 117 -3.62 5.03 4.55
C SER A 117 -3.09 4.76 3.13
N GLY A 118 -1.77 4.84 2.96
CA GLY A 118 -1.10 4.71 1.67
C GLY A 118 -1.10 3.30 1.10
N GLN A 119 -1.12 2.26 1.95
CA GLN A 119 -1.04 0.86 1.50
C GLN A 119 -2.20 0.46 0.57
N SER A 120 -3.35 1.15 0.67
CA SER A 120 -4.53 0.88 -0.14
C SER A 120 -4.42 1.42 -1.57
N ALA A 121 -3.59 2.46 -1.78
CA ALA A 121 -3.52 3.17 -3.05
C ALA A 121 -2.92 2.33 -4.20
N PRO A 122 -1.82 1.57 -4.03
CA PRO A 122 -1.31 0.67 -5.07
C PRO A 122 -2.34 -0.41 -5.42
N SER A 123 -2.91 -1.09 -4.43
CA SER A 123 -3.88 -2.17 -4.66
C SER A 123 -5.16 -1.70 -5.35
N ALA A 124 -5.54 -0.42 -5.20
CA ALA A 124 -6.68 0.17 -5.88
C ALA A 124 -6.39 0.72 -7.29
N THR A 125 -5.12 0.83 -7.68
CA THR A 125 -4.69 1.46 -8.94
C THR A 125 -3.98 0.51 -9.90
N LEU A 126 -3.54 -0.65 -9.42
CA LEU A 126 -2.96 -1.72 -10.24
C LEU A 126 -4.10 -2.49 -10.95
N GLN A 127 -4.27 -2.23 -12.25
CA GLN A 127 -5.24 -2.89 -13.13
C GLN A 127 -4.58 -3.79 -14.17
#